data_AF-A0A423WRS4-F1
#
_entry.id   AF-A0A423WRS4-F1
#
_cell.length_a   1.000
_cell.length_b   1.000
_cell.length_c   1.000
_cell.angle_alpha   90.00
_cell.angle_beta   90.00
_cell.angle_gamma   90.00
#
_symmetry.space_group_name_H-M   'P 1'
#
loop_
_entity.id
_entity.type
_entity.pdbx_description
1 polymer ?
#
loop_
_entity_poly.entity_id
_entity_poly.type
_entity_poly.pdbx_seq_one_letter_code
_entity_poly.pdbx_strand_id
1 'polypeptide(L)'
;MEQSPVDPLAELITTFNELNSPVIEELDGEPSPLEFMRYVSRNTPFVVRNAAATWTATKTWNAQYLEESLRDQTVNVAVTPKGHDETGELVFAKPWEEDQAFPEFLDYVRRQETDASFPKGSEIRYAQTQNDNLRHEYVSLFNQVQRDIPFARIALEKEPEAINMWIGNSHSVTALHKDNYENIYVQIQGQKHFVLLPPHSYSCVNEKPLRPGTYAREDDRGGLGLVMDAGEGGQEAENVPFAIWDPDFPDDNATPYSRLAEPMRVTLEQGDMLYLPAMWYDMEFSGPLYPLTSFVMRSHCVPPGGMPANPLHSLSPPPPKKRNQVEQGPARAPAPAASGGDADFQYDLLNLLRRTVVQLTRIADVTEGSPELDSQSGSACGNGMTRRHAGARGKLNQSARCGPRAPGPSLLGVQSLLSVAN
;
A
#
# COMPACT_ATOMS: atom_id res chain seq x y z
N MET A 1 42.68 25.20 3.72
CA MET A 1 41.94 24.02 3.24
C MET A 1 40.48 24.43 3.28
N GLU A 2 39.90 24.78 2.14
CA GLU A 2 38.44 24.94 2.07
C GLU A 2 37.84 23.56 2.37
N GLN A 3 37.05 23.48 3.44
CA GLN A 3 36.22 22.31 3.66
C GLN A 3 35.30 22.20 2.44
N SER A 4 35.34 21.05 1.76
CA SER A 4 34.40 20.77 0.69
C SER A 4 32.98 21.01 1.22
N PRO A 5 32.09 21.67 0.47
CA PRO A 5 30.73 21.94 0.94
C PRO A 5 30.07 20.61 1.33
N VAL A 6 29.57 20.54 2.56
CA VAL A 6 28.85 19.37 3.07
C VAL A 6 27.64 19.13 2.17
N ASP A 7 27.51 17.90 1.66
CA ASP A 7 26.35 17.47 0.91
C ASP A 7 25.21 17.15 1.90
N PRO A 8 24.19 18.01 2.03
CA PRO A 8 23.17 17.86 3.06
C PRO A 8 22.29 16.62 2.85
N LEU A 9 22.16 16.13 1.60
CA LEU A 9 21.40 14.91 1.31
C LEU A 9 22.19 13.68 1.76
N ALA A 10 23.49 13.64 1.44
CA ALA A 10 24.36 12.57 1.89
C ALA A 10 24.47 12.53 3.43
N GLU A 11 24.57 13.69 4.09
CA GLU A 11 24.58 13.80 5.56
C GLU A 11 23.27 13.30 6.17
N LEU A 12 22.11 13.70 5.62
CA LEU A 12 20.80 13.25 6.09
C LEU A 12 20.67 11.72 6.03
N ILE A 13 20.99 11.12 4.88
CA ILE A 13 20.88 9.67 4.68
C ILE A 13 21.83 8.93 5.62
N THR A 14 23.09 9.35 5.67
CA THR A 14 24.11 8.69 6.50
C THR A 14 23.76 8.79 7.99
N THR A 15 23.39 9.98 8.47
CA THR A 15 23.00 10.19 9.88
C THR A 15 21.76 9.39 10.25
N PHE A 16 20.78 9.28 9.33
CA PHE A 16 19.61 8.44 9.57
C PHE A 16 20.02 6.97 9.75
N ASN A 17 20.84 6.44 8.84
CA ASN A 17 21.29 5.04 8.90
C ASN A 17 22.12 4.75 10.16
N GLU A 18 22.94 5.70 10.61
CA GLU A 18 23.71 5.56 11.86
C GLU A 18 22.81 5.46 13.11
N LEU A 19 21.62 6.07 13.07
CA LEU A 19 20.69 6.12 14.20
C LEU A 19 19.57 5.07 14.12
N ASN A 20 19.35 4.46 12.95
CA ASN A 20 18.25 3.54 12.71
C ASN A 20 18.77 2.26 12.08
N SER A 21 18.41 1.12 12.68
CA SER A 21 18.79 -0.19 12.17
C SER A 21 18.11 -0.48 10.82
N PRO A 22 18.84 -1.02 9.82
CA PRO A 22 18.24 -1.56 8.59
C PRO A 22 17.59 -2.94 8.81
N VAL A 23 17.59 -3.46 10.04
CA VAL A 23 16.91 -4.70 10.42
C VAL A 23 15.52 -4.36 10.97
N ILE A 24 14.49 -5.04 10.45
CA ILE A 24 13.11 -4.83 10.89
C ILE A 24 12.91 -5.29 12.35
N GLU A 25 12.11 -4.53 13.10
CA GLU A 25 11.70 -4.92 14.44
C GLU A 25 10.67 -6.05 14.36
N GLU A 26 10.88 -7.13 15.12
CA GLU A 26 9.95 -8.25 15.26
C GLU A 26 9.29 -8.22 16.63
N LEU A 27 7.96 -8.26 16.66
CA LEU A 27 7.17 -8.26 17.88
C LEU A 27 6.75 -9.69 18.24
N ASP A 28 6.81 -10.01 19.54
CA ASP A 28 6.34 -11.28 20.10
C ASP A 28 4.81 -11.46 20.03
N GLY A 29 4.08 -10.40 19.71
CA GLY A 29 2.62 -10.40 19.60
C GLY A 29 2.08 -9.10 19.02
N GLU A 30 0.77 -9.07 18.73
CA GLU A 30 0.10 -7.88 18.22
C GLU A 30 0.24 -6.70 19.20
N PRO A 31 0.64 -5.50 18.74
CA PRO A 31 0.75 -4.34 19.61
C PRO A 31 -0.64 -3.89 20.08
N SER A 32 -0.70 -3.25 21.25
CA SER A 32 -1.88 -2.45 21.60
C SER A 32 -2.06 -1.28 20.63
N PRO A 33 -3.27 -0.70 20.50
CA PRO A 33 -3.48 0.49 19.67
C PRO A 33 -2.51 1.65 20.00
N LEU A 34 -2.17 1.84 21.28
CA LEU A 34 -1.23 2.89 21.71
C LEU A 34 0.20 2.58 21.28
N GLU A 35 0.64 1.33 21.38
CA GLU A 35 1.96 0.92 20.89
C GLU A 35 2.03 1.06 19.37
N PHE A 36 1.00 0.63 18.65
CA PHE A 36 0.90 0.81 17.21
C PHE A 36 1.01 2.29 16.79
N MET A 37 0.32 3.20 17.50
CA MET A 37 0.43 4.64 17.22
C MET A 37 1.86 5.18 17.36
N ARG A 38 2.72 4.57 18.18
CA ARG A 38 4.13 4.96 18.26
C ARG A 38 4.86 4.60 16.96
N TYR A 39 4.60 3.44 16.37
CA TYR A 39 5.14 3.06 15.07
C TYR A 39 4.64 3.97 13.95
N VAL A 40 3.34 4.26 13.91
CA VAL A 40 2.75 5.23 12.97
C VAL A 40 3.42 6.59 13.11
N SER A 41 3.61 7.07 14.35
CA SER A 41 4.23 8.39 14.61
C SER A 41 5.70 8.48 14.24
N ARG A 42 6.43 7.35 14.29
CA ARG A 42 7.83 7.23 13.89
C ARG A 42 7.98 6.87 12.42
N ASN A 43 6.89 6.50 11.74
CA ASN A 43 6.89 5.96 10.38
C ASN A 43 7.87 4.78 10.23
N THR A 44 7.79 3.82 11.16
CA THR A 44 8.70 2.67 11.24
C THR A 44 7.94 1.35 11.05
N PRO A 45 8.38 0.45 10.14
CA PRO A 45 7.77 -0.86 9.93
C PRO A 45 8.08 -1.81 11.08
N PHE A 46 7.24 -2.84 11.22
CA PHE A 46 7.51 -3.98 12.11
C PHE A 46 6.84 -5.24 11.58
N VAL A 47 7.33 -6.40 12.02
CA VAL A 47 6.70 -7.71 11.78
C VAL A 47 6.15 -8.28 13.09
N VAL A 48 4.99 -8.90 13.04
CA VAL A 48 4.46 -9.75 14.11
C VAL A 48 4.47 -11.18 13.60
N ARG A 49 5.34 -12.02 14.19
CA ARG A 49 5.46 -13.42 13.77
C ARG A 49 4.21 -14.20 14.18
N ASN A 50 3.70 -15.05 13.30
CA ASN A 50 2.53 -15.90 13.53
C ASN A 50 1.23 -15.18 13.95
N ALA A 51 1.09 -13.87 13.71
CA ALA A 51 -0.11 -13.11 14.09
C ALA A 51 -1.41 -13.71 13.54
N ALA A 52 -1.37 -14.19 12.29
CA ALA A 52 -2.51 -14.81 11.62
C ALA A 52 -2.53 -16.34 11.73
N ALA A 53 -1.68 -16.97 12.56
CA ALA A 53 -1.60 -18.43 12.68
C ALA A 53 -2.93 -19.07 13.13
N THR A 54 -3.80 -18.31 13.80
CA THR A 54 -5.10 -18.80 14.26
C THR A 54 -6.23 -18.63 13.25
N TRP A 55 -6.03 -17.83 12.19
CA TRP A 55 -7.05 -17.56 11.18
C TRP A 55 -7.48 -18.84 10.47
N THR A 56 -8.74 -18.90 10.05
CA THR A 56 -9.25 -20.05 9.29
C THR A 56 -8.45 -20.18 8.00
N ALA A 57 -8.28 -19.08 7.26
CA ALA A 57 -7.53 -19.04 6.01
C ALA A 57 -6.12 -19.66 6.13
N THR A 58 -5.34 -19.25 7.12
CA THR A 58 -3.97 -19.77 7.36
C THR A 58 -3.94 -21.26 7.67
N LYS A 59 -5.02 -21.83 8.21
CA LYS A 59 -5.12 -23.26 8.55
C LYS A 59 -5.69 -24.12 7.43
N THR A 60 -6.53 -23.55 6.56
CA THR A 60 -7.32 -24.32 5.59
C THR A 60 -6.88 -24.10 4.15
N TRP A 61 -6.39 -22.91 3.80
CA TRP A 61 -6.07 -22.59 2.42
C TRP A 61 -4.87 -23.39 1.93
N ASN A 62 -5.08 -24.04 0.81
CA ASN A 62 -4.06 -24.66 -0.01
C ASN A 62 -4.59 -24.66 -1.45
N ALA A 63 -3.75 -25.05 -2.42
CA ALA A 63 -4.14 -25.04 -3.82
C ALA A 63 -5.45 -25.79 -4.09
N GLN A 64 -5.64 -27.00 -3.53
CA GLN A 64 -6.86 -27.78 -3.70
C GLN A 64 -8.08 -27.05 -3.11
N TYR A 65 -7.96 -26.50 -1.90
CA TYR A 65 -9.04 -25.79 -1.24
C TYR A 65 -9.48 -24.55 -2.04
N LEU A 66 -8.52 -23.77 -2.53
CA LEU A 66 -8.80 -22.57 -3.34
C LEU A 66 -9.45 -22.96 -4.67
N GLU A 67 -8.94 -23.98 -5.36
CA GLU A 67 -9.50 -24.50 -6.60
C GLU A 67 -10.96 -24.97 -6.42
N GLU A 68 -11.25 -25.69 -5.33
CA GLU A 68 -12.61 -26.13 -5.01
C GLU A 68 -13.53 -24.96 -4.64
N SER A 69 -13.05 -24.00 -3.86
CA SER A 69 -13.84 -22.88 -3.34
C SER A 69 -14.16 -21.81 -4.38
N LEU A 70 -13.30 -21.67 -5.39
CA LEU A 70 -13.39 -20.67 -6.45
C LEU A 70 -13.61 -21.32 -7.83
N ARG A 71 -13.98 -22.61 -7.89
CA ARG A 71 -14.10 -23.39 -9.13
C ARG A 71 -14.92 -22.71 -10.23
N ASP A 72 -16.06 -22.14 -9.84
CA ASP A 72 -17.02 -21.55 -10.77
C ASP A 72 -16.85 -20.02 -10.88
N GLN A 73 -15.72 -19.47 -10.42
CA GLN A 73 -15.42 -18.05 -10.42
C GLN A 73 -14.37 -17.70 -11.48
N THR A 74 -14.52 -16.50 -12.04
CA THR A 74 -13.49 -15.84 -12.83
C THR A 74 -12.76 -14.84 -11.95
N VAL A 75 -11.46 -14.71 -12.15
CA VAL A 75 -10.61 -13.74 -11.46
C VAL A 75 -9.94 -12.83 -12.48
N ASN A 76 -9.71 -11.58 -12.10
CA ASN A 76 -9.00 -10.64 -12.94
C ASN A 76 -7.49 -10.86 -12.77
N VAL A 77 -6.83 -11.17 -13.88
CA VAL A 77 -5.43 -11.55 -13.90
C VAL A 77 -4.64 -10.50 -14.67
N ALA A 78 -3.62 -9.97 -14.02
CA ALA A 78 -2.59 -9.18 -14.68
C ALA A 78 -1.61 -10.11 -15.39
N VAL A 79 -1.37 -9.84 -16.66
CA VAL A 79 -0.50 -10.60 -17.54
C VAL A 79 0.60 -9.68 -18.06
N THR A 80 1.86 -10.11 -17.88
CA THR A 80 3.04 -9.38 -18.36
C THR A 80 3.95 -10.31 -19.16
N PRO A 81 4.65 -9.81 -20.19
CA PRO A 81 5.70 -10.58 -20.84
C PRO A 81 6.91 -10.72 -19.89
N LYS A 82 7.82 -11.65 -20.19
CA LYS A 82 9.10 -11.78 -19.48
C LYS A 82 10.14 -10.70 -19.87
N GLY A 83 9.69 -9.43 -19.95
CA GLY A 83 10.52 -8.23 -20.05
C GLY A 83 11.30 -8.01 -21.36
N HIS A 84 10.82 -7.07 -22.18
CA HIS A 84 11.52 -5.97 -22.88
C HIS A 84 10.53 -5.42 -23.92
N ASP A 85 10.43 -4.10 -24.04
CA ASP A 85 9.96 -3.51 -25.29
C ASP A 85 11.15 -3.53 -26.27
N GLU A 86 10.89 -3.67 -27.57
CA GLU A 86 11.96 -3.71 -28.58
C GLU A 86 12.45 -2.29 -28.95
N THR A 87 11.86 -1.25 -28.34
CA THR A 87 12.05 0.15 -28.72
C THR A 87 13.28 0.80 -28.08
N GLY A 88 13.78 0.29 -26.95
CA GLY A 88 14.92 0.86 -26.22
C GLY A 88 14.58 2.13 -25.42
N GLU A 89 13.31 2.51 -25.33
CA GLU A 89 12.82 3.68 -24.58
C GLU A 89 12.32 3.25 -23.20
N LEU A 90 12.78 3.96 -22.16
CA LEU A 90 12.36 3.71 -20.78
C LEU A 90 10.92 4.20 -20.56
N VAL A 91 9.98 3.27 -20.37
CA VAL A 91 8.55 3.56 -20.21
C VAL A 91 7.95 2.92 -18.96
N PHE A 92 6.83 3.47 -18.51
CA PHE A 92 6.02 2.90 -17.42
C PHE A 92 5.03 1.91 -18.02
N ALA A 93 5.34 0.62 -17.97
CA ALA A 93 4.52 -0.43 -18.57
C ALA A 93 3.55 -1.03 -17.54
N LYS A 94 2.26 -0.85 -17.81
CA LYS A 94 1.15 -1.49 -17.09
C LYS A 94 0.84 -2.87 -17.67
N PRO A 95 0.36 -3.81 -16.84
CA PRO A 95 0.02 -5.14 -17.30
C PRO A 95 -1.21 -5.12 -18.22
N TRP A 96 -1.36 -6.18 -19.01
CA TRP A 96 -2.64 -6.49 -19.63
C TRP A 96 -3.52 -7.16 -18.58
N GLU A 97 -4.76 -6.70 -18.41
CA GLU A 97 -5.71 -7.31 -17.48
C GLU A 97 -6.77 -8.10 -18.24
N GLU A 98 -6.98 -9.36 -17.87
CA GLU A 98 -8.01 -10.23 -18.44
C GLU A 98 -8.64 -11.13 -17.39
N ASP A 99 -9.93 -11.43 -17.56
CA ASP A 99 -10.63 -12.38 -16.71
C ASP A 99 -10.26 -13.81 -17.11
N GLN A 100 -9.83 -14.62 -16.14
CA GLN A 100 -9.52 -16.04 -16.32
C GLN A 100 -10.35 -16.89 -15.38
N ALA A 101 -10.71 -18.10 -15.81
CA ALA A 101 -11.30 -19.08 -14.90
C ALA A 101 -10.29 -19.42 -13.80
N PHE A 102 -10.70 -19.34 -12.53
CA PHE A 102 -9.77 -19.51 -11.41
C PHE A 102 -8.98 -20.84 -11.45
N PRO A 103 -9.59 -22.00 -11.76
CA PRO A 103 -8.84 -23.25 -11.85
C PRO A 103 -7.73 -23.22 -12.91
N GLU A 104 -7.98 -22.58 -14.05
CA GLU A 104 -7.00 -22.49 -15.14
C GLU A 104 -5.85 -21.56 -14.77
N PHE A 105 -6.18 -20.41 -14.16
CA PHE A 105 -5.18 -19.48 -13.61
C PHE A 105 -4.31 -20.17 -12.55
N LEU A 106 -4.91 -20.87 -11.59
CA LEU A 106 -4.20 -21.53 -10.52
C LEU A 106 -3.30 -22.67 -11.03
N ASP A 107 -3.77 -23.48 -11.98
CA ASP A 107 -2.95 -24.51 -12.62
C ASP A 107 -1.76 -23.88 -13.35
N TYR A 108 -1.99 -22.80 -14.09
CA TYR A 108 -0.92 -22.08 -14.80
C TYR A 108 0.20 -21.64 -13.86
N VAL A 109 -0.12 -20.88 -12.79
CA VAL A 109 0.91 -20.34 -11.88
C VAL A 109 1.65 -21.44 -11.14
N ARG A 110 0.96 -22.55 -10.80
CA ARG A 110 1.57 -23.72 -10.15
C ARG A 110 2.51 -24.45 -11.08
N ARG A 111 2.11 -24.68 -12.34
CA ARG A 111 2.94 -25.36 -13.32
C ARG A 111 4.14 -24.51 -13.72
N GLN A 112 3.96 -23.20 -13.89
CA GLN A 112 5.07 -22.29 -14.18
C GLN A 112 6.17 -22.37 -13.12
N GLU A 113 5.79 -22.59 -11.86
CA GLU A 113 6.72 -22.72 -10.74
C GLU A 113 7.35 -24.13 -10.61
N THR A 114 6.56 -25.19 -10.84
CA THR A 114 6.94 -26.57 -10.44
C THR A 114 7.29 -27.49 -11.60
N ASP A 115 6.82 -27.21 -12.82
CA ASP A 115 7.06 -28.02 -14.00
C ASP A 115 8.35 -27.54 -14.69
N ALA A 116 9.43 -28.30 -14.52
CA ALA A 116 10.71 -27.97 -15.16
C ALA A 116 10.65 -27.94 -16.70
N SER A 117 9.60 -28.52 -17.31
CA SER A 117 9.35 -28.47 -18.75
C SER A 117 8.48 -27.29 -19.19
N PHE A 118 8.01 -26.47 -18.24
CA PHE A 118 7.23 -25.28 -18.56
C PHE A 118 8.03 -24.33 -19.46
N PRO A 119 7.45 -23.81 -20.54
CA PRO A 119 8.21 -23.03 -21.51
C PRO A 119 8.87 -21.80 -20.87
N LYS A 120 10.19 -21.66 -21.08
CA LYS A 120 10.92 -20.47 -20.63
C LYS A 120 10.48 -19.27 -21.44
N GLY A 121 10.26 -18.14 -20.78
CA GLY A 121 9.82 -16.91 -21.44
C GLY A 121 8.31 -16.82 -21.64
N SER A 122 7.53 -17.79 -21.14
CA SER A 122 6.08 -17.64 -21.02
C SER A 122 5.71 -16.41 -20.20
N GLU A 123 4.53 -15.87 -20.48
CA GLU A 123 3.93 -14.76 -19.75
C GLU A 123 3.83 -15.05 -18.24
N ILE A 124 3.86 -13.99 -17.45
CA ILE A 124 3.71 -14.03 -16.00
C ILE A 124 2.28 -13.64 -15.68
N ARG A 125 1.64 -14.41 -14.79
CA ARG A 125 0.25 -14.19 -14.38
C ARG A 125 0.18 -13.91 -12.89
N TYR A 126 -0.57 -12.88 -12.51
CA TYR A 126 -0.74 -12.49 -11.11
C TYR A 126 -2.14 -11.96 -10.87
N ALA A 127 -2.85 -12.53 -9.91
CA ALA A 127 -4.14 -12.00 -9.45
C ALA A 127 -3.85 -10.95 -8.38
N GLN A 128 -4.06 -9.68 -8.75
CA GLN A 128 -3.50 -8.54 -8.01
C GLN A 128 -4.37 -7.29 -8.00
N THR A 129 -5.66 -7.43 -8.27
CA THR A 129 -6.59 -6.30 -8.26
C THR A 129 -6.61 -5.61 -6.90
N GLN A 130 -6.16 -4.35 -6.83
CA GLN A 130 -5.98 -3.64 -5.55
C GLN A 130 -7.18 -2.78 -5.14
N ASN A 131 -8.35 -3.13 -5.65
CA ASN A 131 -9.58 -2.34 -5.58
C ASN A 131 -10.60 -2.97 -4.62
N ASP A 132 -10.12 -3.42 -3.46
CA ASP A 132 -10.93 -4.13 -2.48
C ASP A 132 -11.41 -5.51 -2.95
N ASN A 133 -10.54 -6.21 -3.69
CA ASN A 133 -10.90 -7.43 -4.40
C ASN A 133 -11.34 -8.56 -3.45
N LEU A 134 -10.88 -8.64 -2.20
CA LEU A 134 -11.28 -9.72 -1.31
C LEU A 134 -12.76 -9.61 -0.90
N ARG A 135 -13.27 -8.38 -0.77
CA ARG A 135 -14.68 -8.11 -0.46
C ARG A 135 -15.60 -8.12 -1.69
N HIS A 136 -15.06 -8.18 -2.90
CA HIS A 136 -15.83 -8.07 -4.14
C HIS A 136 -15.65 -9.26 -5.11
N GLU A 137 -14.41 -9.65 -5.38
CA GLU A 137 -14.02 -10.75 -6.26
C GLU A 137 -13.98 -12.09 -5.50
N TYR A 138 -13.39 -12.11 -4.29
CA TYR A 138 -13.19 -13.34 -3.50
C TYR A 138 -14.15 -13.50 -2.32
N VAL A 139 -15.42 -13.08 -2.49
CA VAL A 139 -16.41 -12.98 -1.40
C VAL A 139 -16.62 -14.29 -0.63
N SER A 140 -16.54 -15.43 -1.32
CA SER A 140 -16.70 -16.76 -0.70
C SER A 140 -15.59 -17.10 0.31
N LEU A 141 -14.44 -16.43 0.21
CA LEU A 141 -13.29 -16.61 1.08
C LEU A 141 -13.23 -15.60 2.23
N PHE A 142 -13.91 -14.45 2.10
CA PHE A 142 -13.78 -13.33 3.03
C PHE A 142 -14.12 -13.68 4.49
N ASN A 143 -15.03 -14.63 4.73
CA ASN A 143 -15.38 -15.06 6.08
C ASN A 143 -14.29 -15.90 6.79
N GLN A 144 -13.18 -16.22 6.11
CA GLN A 144 -12.06 -17.00 6.65
C GLN A 144 -10.87 -16.14 7.09
N VAL A 145 -10.91 -14.85 6.78
CA VAL A 145 -9.94 -13.83 7.21
C VAL A 145 -10.60 -12.85 8.19
N GLN A 146 -9.82 -11.95 8.79
CA GLN A 146 -10.38 -10.86 9.58
C GLN A 146 -11.01 -9.78 8.69
N ARG A 147 -12.00 -9.06 9.24
CA ARG A 147 -12.69 -7.95 8.56
C ARG A 147 -11.93 -6.63 8.68
N ASP A 148 -11.09 -6.53 9.69
CA ASP A 148 -10.22 -5.41 10.04
C ASP A 148 -9.11 -5.94 10.95
N ILE A 149 -8.05 -5.16 11.15
CA ILE A 149 -6.99 -5.46 12.13
C ILE A 149 -7.25 -4.58 13.37
N PRO A 150 -7.69 -5.16 14.52
CA PRO A 150 -8.26 -4.37 15.61
C PRO A 150 -7.34 -3.28 16.16
N PHE A 151 -6.04 -3.57 16.36
CA PHE A 151 -5.11 -2.58 16.90
C PHE A 151 -4.99 -1.35 15.98
N ALA A 152 -4.97 -1.56 14.67
CA ALA A 152 -4.81 -0.50 13.68
C ALA A 152 -6.11 0.27 13.47
N ARG A 153 -7.25 -0.43 13.35
CA ARG A 153 -8.57 0.20 13.23
C ARG A 153 -8.86 1.12 14.42
N ILE A 154 -8.55 0.67 15.64
CA ILE A 154 -8.75 1.47 16.86
C ILE A 154 -7.79 2.66 16.90
N ALA A 155 -6.51 2.44 16.63
CA ALA A 155 -5.48 3.47 16.67
C ALA A 155 -5.69 4.59 15.65
N LEU A 156 -6.03 4.22 14.41
CA LEU A 156 -6.24 5.17 13.30
C LEU A 156 -7.67 5.73 13.26
N GLU A 157 -8.57 5.16 14.06
CA GLU A 157 -10.01 5.46 14.08
C GLU A 157 -10.65 5.32 12.69
N LYS A 158 -10.22 4.32 11.91
CA LYS A 158 -10.65 4.09 10.53
C LYS A 158 -10.79 2.60 10.23
N GLU A 159 -11.82 2.27 9.46
CA GLU A 159 -11.92 0.97 8.79
C GLU A 159 -10.95 0.91 7.59
N PRO A 160 -10.51 -0.29 7.17
CA PRO A 160 -9.73 -0.42 5.94
C PRO A 160 -10.54 0.04 4.72
N GLU A 161 -9.92 0.90 3.91
CA GLU A 161 -10.49 1.36 2.63
C GLU A 161 -10.58 0.21 1.64
N ALA A 162 -9.57 -0.66 1.63
CA ALA A 162 -9.53 -1.88 0.83
C ALA A 162 -8.94 -3.05 1.62
N ILE A 163 -9.43 -4.25 1.33
CA ILE A 163 -8.84 -5.51 1.75
C ILE A 163 -8.55 -6.30 0.47
N ASN A 164 -7.28 -6.48 0.16
CA ASN A 164 -6.84 -7.09 -1.09
C ASN A 164 -6.34 -8.52 -0.83
N MET A 165 -6.54 -9.40 -1.81
CA MET A 165 -5.99 -10.74 -1.89
C MET A 165 -5.12 -10.82 -3.15
N TRP A 166 -3.95 -11.42 -2.98
CA TRP A 166 -2.92 -11.53 -3.99
C TRP A 166 -2.57 -12.98 -4.17
N ILE A 167 -2.49 -13.46 -5.41
CA ILE A 167 -2.12 -14.84 -5.73
C ILE A 167 -1.17 -14.82 -6.91
N GLY A 168 0.06 -15.30 -6.72
CA GLY A 168 1.08 -15.37 -7.78
C GLY A 168 2.08 -16.49 -7.57
N ASN A 169 3.21 -16.42 -8.28
CA ASN A 169 4.38 -17.30 -8.12
C ASN A 169 5.70 -16.49 -8.14
N SER A 170 6.85 -17.17 -8.10
CA SER A 170 8.15 -16.49 -7.95
C SER A 170 8.56 -15.60 -9.13
N HIS A 171 7.81 -15.66 -10.24
CA HIS A 171 8.03 -14.82 -11.39
C HIS A 171 7.34 -13.45 -11.30
N SER A 172 6.36 -13.30 -10.41
CA SER A 172 5.61 -12.04 -10.23
C SER A 172 6.35 -11.12 -9.26
N VAL A 173 7.14 -10.19 -9.80
CA VAL A 173 7.94 -9.21 -9.05
C VAL A 173 7.33 -7.81 -9.21
N THR A 174 6.93 -7.20 -8.10
CA THR A 174 6.51 -5.79 -8.09
C THR A 174 7.74 -4.91 -8.00
N ALA A 175 7.93 -3.99 -8.96
CA ALA A 175 9.06 -3.07 -8.94
C ALA A 175 8.99 -2.10 -7.75
N LEU A 176 10.13 -1.48 -7.44
CA LEU A 176 10.25 -0.53 -6.35
C LEU A 176 9.26 0.64 -6.53
N HIS A 177 8.37 0.81 -5.57
CA HIS A 177 7.34 1.85 -5.58
C HIS A 177 7.02 2.30 -4.16
N LYS A 178 6.08 3.22 -3.97
CA LYS A 178 5.60 3.63 -2.65
C LYS A 178 4.10 3.96 -2.69
N ASP A 179 3.43 3.71 -1.56
CA ASP A 179 2.01 3.98 -1.40
C ASP A 179 1.71 5.07 -0.36
N ASN A 180 0.56 5.73 -0.52
CA ASN A 180 0.09 6.77 0.41
C ASN A 180 -0.73 6.19 1.59
N TYR A 181 -0.55 4.89 1.89
CA TYR A 181 -1.41 4.12 2.78
C TYR A 181 -0.62 3.46 3.92
N GLU A 182 -1.22 3.41 5.10
CA GLU A 182 -0.81 2.52 6.18
C GLU A 182 -1.26 1.10 5.80
N ASN A 183 -0.30 0.25 5.44
CA ASN A 183 -0.58 -1.07 4.89
C ASN A 183 -0.24 -2.16 5.91
N ILE A 184 -1.14 -3.14 6.06
CA ILE A 184 -0.90 -4.32 6.88
C ILE A 184 -1.00 -5.55 5.99
N TYR A 185 0.15 -6.14 5.70
CA TYR A 185 0.27 -7.39 4.94
C TYR A 185 0.21 -8.58 5.88
N VAL A 186 -0.52 -9.61 5.47
CA VAL A 186 -0.68 -10.87 6.22
C VAL A 186 -0.49 -12.03 5.26
N GLN A 187 0.60 -12.79 5.47
CA GLN A 187 0.95 -13.93 4.62
C GLN A 187 0.11 -15.16 5.00
N ILE A 188 -0.73 -15.65 4.08
CA ILE A 188 -1.65 -16.76 4.38
C ILE A 188 -1.02 -18.12 4.08
N GLN A 189 -0.27 -18.24 2.97
CA GLN A 189 0.47 -19.46 2.62
C GLN A 189 1.67 -19.11 1.74
N GLY A 190 2.77 -19.85 1.87
CA GLY A 190 4.01 -19.59 1.14
C GLY A 190 4.84 -18.50 1.81
N GLN A 191 5.72 -17.87 1.03
CA GLN A 191 6.64 -16.82 1.49
C GLN A 191 6.54 -15.60 0.59
N LYS A 192 6.67 -14.42 1.19
CA LYS A 192 6.79 -13.13 0.50
C LYS A 192 8.03 -12.40 1.02
N HIS A 193 8.81 -11.88 0.09
CA HIS A 193 10.04 -11.16 0.37
C HIS A 193 9.84 -9.69 0.01
N PHE A 194 10.17 -8.80 0.94
CA PHE A 194 10.13 -7.36 0.78
C PHE A 194 11.54 -6.79 0.85
N VAL A 195 11.82 -5.83 -0.02
CA VAL A 195 12.94 -4.90 0.09
C VAL A 195 12.35 -3.53 0.35
N LEU A 196 12.62 -3.00 1.54
CA LEU A 196 12.04 -1.76 2.04
C LEU A 196 13.11 -0.67 2.11
N LEU A 197 12.76 0.53 1.64
CA LEU A 197 13.56 1.73 1.75
C LEU A 197 12.72 2.84 2.40
N PRO A 198 13.24 3.52 3.43
CA PRO A 198 12.51 4.58 4.09
C PRO A 198 12.31 5.80 3.16
N PRO A 199 11.30 6.66 3.39
CA PRO A 199 10.93 7.76 2.50
C PRO A 199 12.07 8.75 2.17
N HIS A 200 13.04 8.94 3.08
CA HIS A 200 14.19 9.82 2.83
C HIS A 200 15.19 9.24 1.81
N SER A 201 15.04 7.97 1.42
CA SER A 201 15.77 7.35 0.31
C SER A 201 15.32 7.83 -1.07
N TYR A 202 14.41 8.81 -1.15
CA TYR A 202 13.97 9.43 -2.41
C TYR A 202 15.12 9.76 -3.37
N SER A 203 16.21 10.34 -2.87
CA SER A 203 17.38 10.69 -3.68
C SER A 203 18.19 9.48 -4.18
N CYS A 204 17.95 8.29 -3.61
CA CYS A 204 18.61 7.04 -3.95
C CYS A 204 17.89 6.30 -5.10
N VAL A 205 16.57 6.44 -5.23
CA VAL A 205 15.75 5.57 -6.08
C VAL A 205 15.61 6.02 -7.54
N ASN A 206 16.24 7.13 -7.89
CA ASN A 206 16.25 7.71 -9.24
C ASN A 206 14.83 7.86 -9.83
N GLU A 207 13.89 8.42 -9.08
CA GLU A 207 12.51 8.59 -9.57
C GLU A 207 12.47 9.51 -10.80
N LYS A 208 11.83 9.06 -11.88
CA LYS A 208 11.70 9.82 -13.14
C LYS A 208 10.26 9.85 -13.65
N PRO A 209 9.85 10.93 -14.32
CA PRO A 209 8.58 10.97 -15.04
C PRO A 209 8.68 10.09 -16.30
N LEU A 210 7.96 8.98 -16.32
CA LEU A 210 7.95 8.02 -17.42
C LEU A 210 6.64 8.08 -18.19
N ARG A 211 6.70 7.93 -19.51
CA ARG A 211 5.51 7.85 -20.34
C ARG A 211 4.78 6.53 -20.08
N PRO A 212 3.46 6.53 -19.84
CA PRO A 212 2.73 5.31 -19.53
C PRO A 212 2.27 4.56 -20.79
N GLY A 213 2.40 3.24 -20.75
CA GLY A 213 1.84 2.32 -21.73
C GLY A 213 1.19 1.12 -21.05
N THR A 214 0.32 0.42 -21.77
CA THR A 214 -0.39 -0.77 -21.28
C THR A 214 -0.18 -1.92 -22.27
N TYR A 215 0.22 -3.09 -21.77
CA TYR A 215 0.29 -4.28 -22.61
C TYR A 215 -1.10 -4.65 -23.14
N ALA A 216 -1.16 -5.14 -24.37
CA ALA A 216 -2.38 -5.65 -25.01
C ALA A 216 -2.10 -6.94 -25.78
N ARG A 217 -3.10 -7.83 -25.88
CA ARG A 217 -3.02 -9.04 -26.69
C ARG A 217 -2.88 -8.67 -28.18
N GLU A 218 -1.93 -9.29 -28.87
CA GLU A 218 -1.84 -9.23 -30.33
C GLU A 218 -2.86 -10.17 -30.97
N ASP A 219 -3.68 -9.64 -31.89
CA ASP A 219 -4.89 -10.27 -32.46
C ASP A 219 -4.69 -11.71 -33.01
N ASP A 220 -3.47 -12.09 -33.43
CA ASP A 220 -3.25 -13.33 -34.18
C ASP A 220 -2.19 -14.30 -33.58
N ARG A 221 -1.40 -13.87 -32.59
CA ARG A 221 -0.23 -14.65 -32.09
C ARG A 221 -0.25 -14.99 -30.60
N GLY A 222 -1.23 -14.46 -29.85
CA GLY A 222 -1.32 -14.66 -28.40
C GLY A 222 -0.20 -13.98 -27.59
N GLY A 223 0.68 -13.22 -28.24
CA GLY A 223 1.71 -12.40 -27.60
C GLY A 223 1.13 -11.12 -26.99
N LEU A 224 1.95 -10.43 -26.21
CA LEU A 224 1.64 -9.11 -25.66
C LEU A 224 2.51 -8.06 -26.36
N GLY A 225 1.86 -7.02 -26.89
CA GLY A 225 2.52 -5.81 -27.40
C GLY A 225 2.25 -4.62 -26.48
N LEU A 226 3.21 -3.72 -26.32
CA LEU A 226 3.02 -2.51 -25.51
C LEU A 226 2.30 -1.43 -26.33
N VAL A 227 1.22 -0.88 -25.79
CA VAL A 227 0.45 0.20 -26.41
C VAL A 227 0.55 1.43 -25.53
N MET A 228 1.10 2.53 -26.05
CA MET A 228 1.22 3.78 -25.29
C MET A 228 -0.15 4.38 -24.99
N ASP A 229 -0.33 4.86 -23.76
CA ASP A 229 -1.60 5.41 -23.33
C ASP A 229 -1.86 6.78 -23.98
N ALA A 230 -3.13 7.04 -24.29
CA ALA A 230 -3.59 8.35 -24.74
C ALA A 230 -4.26 9.11 -23.57
N GLY A 231 -3.94 10.39 -23.46
CA GLY A 231 -4.61 11.34 -22.60
C GLY A 231 -5.97 11.78 -23.14
N GLU A 232 -6.67 12.63 -22.36
CA GLU A 232 -7.98 13.15 -22.75
C GLU A 232 -7.93 13.89 -24.10
N GLY A 233 -8.93 13.67 -24.95
CA GLY A 233 -9.00 14.31 -26.26
C GLY A 233 -7.94 13.85 -27.27
N GLY A 234 -7.28 12.71 -27.03
CA GLY A 234 -6.28 12.14 -27.94
C GLY A 234 -4.89 12.78 -27.81
N GLN A 235 -4.63 13.47 -26.71
CA GLN A 235 -3.29 13.98 -26.36
C GLN A 235 -2.41 12.85 -25.82
N GLU A 236 -1.13 13.11 -25.58
CA GLU A 236 -0.28 12.17 -24.85
C GLU A 236 -0.73 12.07 -23.38
N ALA A 237 -0.66 10.87 -22.82
CA ALA A 237 -0.93 10.67 -21.39
C ALA A 237 0.11 11.40 -20.54
N GLU A 238 -0.31 11.84 -19.35
CA GLU A 238 0.60 12.46 -18.38
C GLU A 238 1.66 11.46 -17.91
N ASN A 239 2.89 11.92 -17.76
CA ASN A 239 3.99 11.07 -17.30
C ASN A 239 3.77 10.68 -15.83
N VAL A 240 4.13 9.44 -15.52
CA VAL A 240 4.01 8.86 -14.18
C VAL A 240 5.39 8.88 -13.51
N PRO A 241 5.55 9.51 -12.33
CA PRO A 241 6.79 9.41 -11.58
C PRO A 241 6.97 7.96 -11.09
N PHE A 242 8.11 7.37 -11.42
CA PHE A 242 8.42 5.99 -11.05
C PHE A 242 9.90 5.81 -10.70
N ALA A 243 10.19 5.02 -9.67
CA ALA A 243 11.55 4.67 -9.30
C ALA A 243 12.13 3.69 -10.32
N ILE A 244 13.29 4.03 -10.89
CA ILE A 244 13.94 3.21 -11.92
C ILE A 244 15.24 2.55 -11.43
N TRP A 245 15.66 2.85 -10.19
CA TRP A 245 16.78 2.18 -9.54
C TRP A 245 16.29 0.97 -8.75
N ASP A 246 17.00 -0.15 -8.90
CA ASP A 246 16.76 -1.38 -8.16
C ASP A 246 17.96 -1.66 -7.22
N PRO A 247 17.78 -1.72 -5.90
CA PRO A 247 18.86 -2.05 -4.96
C PRO A 247 19.48 -3.45 -5.14
N ASP A 248 18.81 -4.39 -5.82
CA ASP A 248 19.35 -5.70 -6.16
C ASP A 248 20.25 -5.66 -7.42
N PHE A 249 20.15 -4.58 -8.21
CA PHE A 249 21.03 -4.25 -9.34
C PHE A 249 21.67 -2.87 -9.11
N PRO A 250 22.55 -2.73 -8.08
CA PRO A 250 22.91 -1.43 -7.50
C PRO A 250 23.64 -0.48 -8.46
N ASP A 251 24.23 -0.99 -9.54
CA ASP A 251 24.93 -0.20 -10.56
C ASP A 251 23.98 0.34 -11.65
N ASP A 252 22.86 -0.33 -11.89
CA ASP A 252 21.92 0.01 -12.96
C ASP A 252 20.99 1.13 -12.52
N ASN A 253 20.89 2.20 -13.32
CA ASN A 253 20.09 3.39 -13.01
C ASN A 253 20.42 4.04 -11.64
N ALA A 254 21.64 3.88 -11.14
CA ALA A 254 22.05 4.48 -9.87
C ALA A 254 22.12 6.02 -9.92
N THR A 255 21.89 6.65 -8.77
CA THR A 255 22.23 8.04 -8.49
C THR A 255 23.54 8.12 -7.69
N PRO A 256 24.14 9.32 -7.53
CA PRO A 256 25.27 9.50 -6.62
C PRO A 256 25.00 9.09 -5.16
N TYR A 257 23.72 9.00 -4.77
CA TYR A 257 23.26 8.68 -3.41
C TYR A 257 22.87 7.22 -3.23
N SER A 258 22.60 6.47 -4.30
CA SER A 258 22.14 5.07 -4.24
C SER A 258 23.03 4.18 -3.36
N ARG A 259 24.34 4.40 -3.41
CA ARG A 259 25.34 3.70 -2.57
C ARG A 259 25.21 3.96 -1.06
N LEU A 260 24.45 4.97 -0.66
CA LEU A 260 24.18 5.32 0.74
C LEU A 260 22.88 4.68 1.25
N ALA A 261 22.08 4.08 0.38
CA ALA A 261 20.87 3.39 0.79
C ALA A 261 21.23 2.12 1.58
N GLU A 262 20.48 1.85 2.65
CA GLU A 262 20.56 0.60 3.41
C GLU A 262 19.20 -0.10 3.34
N PRO A 263 18.97 -0.96 2.33
CA PRO A 263 17.68 -1.63 2.16
C PRO A 263 17.39 -2.62 3.30
N MET A 264 16.20 -2.51 3.88
CA MET A 264 15.70 -3.45 4.87
C MET A 264 15.05 -4.64 4.16
N ARG A 265 15.53 -5.86 4.42
CA ARG A 265 15.03 -7.08 3.78
C ARG A 265 14.19 -7.90 4.75
N VAL A 266 12.96 -8.20 4.36
CA VAL A 266 11.96 -8.86 5.22
C VAL A 266 11.38 -10.07 4.49
N THR A 267 11.41 -11.23 5.12
CA THR A 267 10.66 -12.41 4.66
C THR A 267 9.48 -12.62 5.59
N LEU A 268 8.28 -12.67 5.02
CA LEU A 268 7.07 -13.11 5.71
C LEU A 268 6.86 -14.59 5.44
N GLU A 269 6.82 -15.36 6.52
CA GLU A 269 6.43 -16.76 6.50
C GLU A 269 4.91 -16.87 6.64
N GLN A 270 4.37 -18.06 6.38
CA GLN A 270 2.97 -18.35 6.63
C GLN A 270 2.52 -17.95 8.05
N GLY A 271 1.53 -17.07 8.14
CA GLY A 271 0.96 -16.56 9.37
C GLY A 271 1.59 -15.26 9.87
N ASP A 272 2.66 -14.76 9.26
CA ASP A 272 3.28 -13.51 9.64
C ASP A 272 2.48 -12.29 9.17
N MET A 273 2.63 -11.19 9.91
CA MET A 273 2.02 -9.90 9.61
C MET A 273 3.10 -8.81 9.55
N LEU A 274 3.09 -7.99 8.50
CA LEU A 274 3.95 -6.82 8.33
C LEU A 274 3.09 -5.56 8.38
N TYR A 275 3.47 -4.62 9.24
CA TYR A 275 3.05 -3.23 9.08
C TYR A 275 4.06 -2.50 8.20
N LEU A 276 3.60 -2.06 7.03
CA LEU A 276 4.34 -1.20 6.11
C LEU A 276 3.76 0.22 6.20
N PRO A 277 4.50 1.19 6.76
CA PRO A 277 4.01 2.55 6.89
C PRO A 277 3.86 3.25 5.54
N ALA A 278 2.97 4.23 5.50
CA ALA A 278 2.82 5.07 4.31
C ALA A 278 4.16 5.69 3.87
N MET A 279 4.31 5.84 2.55
CA MET A 279 5.43 6.46 1.83
C MET A 279 6.75 5.70 1.87
N TRP A 280 6.81 4.54 2.51
CA TRP A 280 7.96 3.65 2.35
C TRP A 280 8.03 3.16 0.92
N TYR A 281 9.25 3.12 0.40
CA TYR A 281 9.51 2.44 -0.85
C TYR A 281 9.57 0.94 -0.59
N ASP A 282 8.84 0.16 -1.35
CA ASP A 282 8.86 -1.29 -1.27
C ASP A 282 8.94 -1.93 -2.66
N MET A 283 9.66 -3.04 -2.69
CA MET A 283 9.70 -3.98 -3.80
C MET A 283 9.47 -5.36 -3.21
N GLU A 284 8.70 -6.16 -3.92
CA GLU A 284 8.26 -7.42 -3.39
C GLU A 284 8.22 -8.51 -4.45
N PHE A 285 8.73 -9.66 -4.05
CA PHE A 285 8.73 -10.88 -4.84
C PHE A 285 8.49 -12.05 -3.89
N SER A 286 8.26 -13.22 -4.44
CA SER A 286 7.65 -14.27 -3.64
C SER A 286 8.24 -15.63 -3.92
N GLY A 287 7.99 -16.57 -3.02
CA GLY A 287 8.28 -17.98 -3.22
C GLY A 287 7.22 -18.72 -4.06
N PRO A 288 7.27 -20.06 -4.12
CA PRO A 288 6.30 -20.86 -4.87
C PRO A 288 4.88 -20.76 -4.30
N LEU A 289 3.91 -20.37 -5.14
CA LEU A 289 2.46 -20.15 -4.89
C LEU A 289 2.11 -19.53 -3.53
N TYR A 290 1.71 -18.26 -3.53
CA TYR A 290 1.45 -17.51 -2.30
C TYR A 290 0.13 -16.72 -2.37
N PRO A 291 -0.89 -17.12 -1.58
CA PRO A 291 -1.94 -16.20 -1.21
C PRO A 291 -1.44 -15.25 -0.10
N LEU A 292 -1.52 -13.96 -0.37
CA LEU A 292 -1.22 -12.87 0.56
C LEU A 292 -2.46 -11.98 0.68
N THR A 293 -2.79 -11.52 1.88
CA THR A 293 -3.87 -10.53 2.07
C THR A 293 -3.31 -9.24 2.64
N SER A 294 -3.78 -8.09 2.15
CA SER A 294 -3.37 -6.78 2.65
C SER A 294 -4.55 -5.91 3.06
N PHE A 295 -4.40 -5.12 4.12
CA PHE A 295 -5.38 -4.18 4.65
C PHE A 295 -4.84 -2.77 4.51
N VAL A 296 -5.53 -1.97 3.70
CA VAL A 296 -5.04 -0.65 3.26
C VAL A 296 -5.86 0.44 3.95
N MET A 297 -5.20 1.32 4.70
CA MET A 297 -5.83 2.43 5.44
C MET A 297 -5.15 3.75 5.10
N ARG A 298 -5.91 4.77 4.67
CA ARG A 298 -5.30 6.05 4.27
C ARG A 298 -4.68 6.79 5.46
N SER A 299 -3.44 7.23 5.28
CA SER A 299 -2.76 8.06 6.27
C SER A 299 -3.53 9.38 6.49
N HIS A 300 -3.46 9.93 7.70
CA HIS A 300 -4.10 11.21 8.00
C HIS A 300 -3.26 12.36 7.40
N CYS A 301 -3.45 12.65 6.12
CA CYS A 301 -3.12 13.97 5.58
C CYS A 301 -4.19 14.95 6.06
N VAL A 302 -3.83 15.89 6.94
CA VAL A 302 -4.69 17.03 7.26
C VAL A 302 -4.80 17.87 5.99
N PRO A 303 -5.98 18.05 5.38
CA PRO A 303 -6.10 18.93 4.23
C PRO A 303 -5.69 20.35 4.63
N PRO A 304 -4.96 21.09 3.80
CA PRO A 304 -4.54 22.44 4.11
C PRO A 304 -5.79 23.33 4.30
N GLY A 305 -6.03 23.77 5.54
CA GLY A 305 -7.05 24.77 5.86
C GLY A 305 -8.15 24.37 6.87
N GLY A 306 -8.18 23.13 7.35
CA GLY A 306 -9.18 22.70 8.34
C GLY A 306 -8.71 22.87 9.78
N MET A 307 -8.82 24.06 10.37
CA MET A 307 -8.80 24.17 11.85
C MET A 307 -10.00 23.37 12.40
N PRO A 308 -9.82 22.45 13.36
CA PRO A 308 -10.95 21.77 13.98
C PRO A 308 -11.85 22.81 14.68
N ALA A 309 -13.13 22.86 14.27
CA ALA A 309 -14.10 23.74 14.88
C ALA A 309 -14.31 23.32 16.35
N ASN A 310 -13.99 24.24 17.27
CA ASN A 310 -14.29 24.10 18.70
C ASN A 310 -15.81 23.86 18.90
N PRO A 311 -16.25 22.76 19.55
CA PRO A 311 -17.67 22.45 19.73
C PRO A 311 -18.27 23.20 20.92
N LEU A 312 -18.02 24.51 21.02
CA LEU A 312 -18.50 25.35 22.12
C LEU A 312 -18.92 26.74 21.63
N HIS A 313 -19.69 26.84 20.54
CA HIS A 313 -20.51 28.03 20.26
C HIS A 313 -21.63 27.70 19.26
N SER A 314 -22.66 26.97 19.70
CA SER A 314 -23.96 26.91 19.00
C SER A 314 -25.07 27.42 19.91
N LEU A 315 -25.08 28.73 20.14
CA LEU A 315 -26.26 29.45 20.61
C LEU A 315 -26.45 30.65 19.69
N SER A 316 -27.25 30.46 18.64
CA SER A 316 -27.67 31.55 17.74
C SER A 316 -28.72 32.42 18.45
N PRO A 317 -28.59 33.76 18.48
CA PRO A 317 -29.68 34.64 18.87
C PRO A 317 -30.71 34.81 17.72
N PRO A 318 -31.97 35.18 18.03
CA PRO A 318 -33.05 35.26 17.04
C PRO A 318 -32.92 36.48 16.10
N PRO A 319 -33.57 36.46 14.92
CA PRO A 319 -33.31 37.43 13.87
C PRO A 319 -34.02 38.79 14.12
N PRO A 320 -33.41 39.93 13.78
CA PRO A 320 -34.10 41.21 13.73
C PRO A 320 -34.76 41.48 12.37
N LYS A 321 -35.81 42.30 12.42
CA LYS A 321 -36.75 42.63 11.34
C LYS A 321 -36.18 43.56 10.26
N LYS A 322 -36.75 43.44 9.07
CA LYS A 322 -36.52 44.18 7.80
C LYS A 322 -36.33 45.69 7.92
N ARG A 323 -35.40 46.26 7.12
CA ARG A 323 -35.57 47.56 6.44
C ARG A 323 -34.71 47.72 5.16
N ASN A 324 -35.41 47.96 4.05
CA ASN A 324 -35.15 48.61 2.75
C ASN A 324 -33.76 48.73 2.08
N GLN A 325 -33.73 48.21 0.84
CA GLN A 325 -33.18 48.66 -0.46
C GLN A 325 -32.11 49.78 -0.52
N VAL A 326 -31.06 49.58 -1.36
CA VAL A 326 -30.71 50.37 -2.56
C VAL A 326 -29.67 49.61 -3.45
N GLU A 327 -30.03 49.49 -4.74
CA GLU A 327 -29.30 49.43 -6.05
C GLU A 327 -28.07 48.54 -6.38
N GLN A 328 -28.03 48.22 -7.70
CA GLN A 328 -27.28 47.18 -8.43
C GLN A 328 -25.95 47.67 -9.05
N GLY A 329 -25.02 46.74 -9.32
CA GLY A 329 -23.90 46.87 -10.27
C GLY A 329 -23.45 45.48 -10.79
N PRO A 330 -22.95 45.34 -12.04
CA PRO A 330 -22.92 44.05 -12.74
C PRO A 330 -21.69 43.18 -12.44
N ALA A 331 -21.89 41.87 -12.65
CA ALA A 331 -21.00 40.77 -12.34
C ALA A 331 -19.68 40.78 -13.14
N ARG A 332 -18.59 40.38 -12.45
CA ARG A 332 -17.26 40.09 -13.02
C ARG A 332 -17.02 38.58 -12.92
N ALA A 333 -16.64 37.97 -14.04
CA ALA A 333 -16.35 36.52 -14.14
C ALA A 333 -15.15 36.10 -13.27
N PRO A 334 -15.14 34.87 -12.71
CA PRO A 334 -13.98 34.35 -12.01
C PRO A 334 -12.92 33.81 -12.99
N ALA A 335 -11.65 34.00 -12.62
CA ALA A 335 -10.46 33.50 -13.29
C ALA A 335 -10.36 31.96 -13.22
N PRO A 336 -9.64 31.31 -14.15
CA PRO A 336 -9.48 29.85 -14.13
C PRO A 336 -8.61 29.40 -12.95
N ALA A 337 -9.04 28.34 -12.28
CA ALA A 337 -8.28 27.64 -11.26
C ALA A 337 -7.08 26.94 -11.91
N ALA A 338 -5.88 27.20 -11.37
CA ALA A 338 -4.68 26.46 -11.71
C ALA A 338 -4.76 25.03 -11.15
N SER A 339 -4.29 24.08 -11.95
CA SER A 339 -4.15 22.65 -11.62
C SER A 339 -3.19 22.44 -10.44
N GLY A 340 -3.73 22.04 -9.29
CA GLY A 340 -3.01 21.77 -8.05
C GLY A 340 -2.68 20.29 -7.86
N GLY A 341 -1.96 19.67 -8.80
CA GLY A 341 -1.48 18.29 -8.67
C GLY A 341 -0.09 18.19 -8.02
N ASP A 342 0.87 18.95 -8.54
CA ASP A 342 2.29 18.86 -8.12
C ASP A 342 2.60 19.51 -6.77
N ALA A 343 1.85 20.55 -6.39
CA ALA A 343 2.10 21.29 -5.16
C ALA A 343 1.75 20.47 -3.91
N ASP A 344 0.72 19.63 -3.98
CA ASP A 344 0.27 18.80 -2.85
C ASP A 344 1.25 17.64 -2.59
N PHE A 345 1.85 17.07 -3.65
CA PHE A 345 2.84 15.98 -3.56
C PHE A 345 4.16 16.40 -2.91
N GLN A 346 4.75 17.51 -3.36
CA GLN A 346 5.98 18.04 -2.73
C GLN A 346 5.73 18.46 -1.28
N TYR A 347 4.53 18.92 -0.96
CA TYR A 347 4.16 19.35 0.38
C TYR A 347 4.01 18.19 1.37
N ASP A 348 3.44 17.06 0.95
CA ASP A 348 3.30 15.86 1.78
C ASP A 348 4.65 15.20 2.08
N LEU A 349 5.55 15.10 1.09
CA LEU A 349 6.92 14.63 1.30
C LEU A 349 7.69 15.58 2.23
N LEU A 350 7.58 16.89 2.05
CA LEU A 350 8.20 17.88 2.92
C LEU A 350 7.67 17.81 4.36
N ASN A 351 6.38 17.55 4.57
CA ASN A 351 5.79 17.39 5.90
C ASN A 351 6.27 16.10 6.58
N LEU A 352 6.41 15.00 5.84
CA LEU A 352 6.96 13.75 6.35
C LEU A 352 8.45 13.86 6.68
N LEU A 353 9.24 14.49 5.80
CA LEU A 353 10.65 14.81 6.05
C LEU A 353 10.79 15.74 7.26
N ARG A 354 9.91 16.73 7.42
CA ARG A 354 9.88 17.60 8.62
C ARG A 354 9.59 16.83 9.91
N ARG A 355 8.65 15.87 9.89
CA ARG A 355 8.38 15.01 11.06
C ARG A 355 9.61 14.16 11.41
N THR A 356 10.32 13.67 10.40
CA THR A 356 11.56 12.89 10.56
C THR A 356 12.71 13.75 11.11
N VAL A 357 12.90 14.97 10.58
CA VAL A 357 13.95 15.91 11.03
C VAL A 357 13.69 16.44 12.45
N VAL A 358 12.43 16.69 12.83
CA VAL A 358 12.06 17.09 14.20
C VAL A 358 12.35 15.97 15.21
N GLN A 359 12.36 14.70 14.79
CA GLN A 359 12.72 13.59 15.65
C GLN A 359 14.23 13.45 15.84
N LEU A 360 15.04 13.66 14.79
CA LEU A 360 16.51 13.68 14.91
C LEU A 360 17.00 14.77 15.88
N THR A 361 16.36 15.94 15.88
CA THR A 361 16.67 17.02 16.84
C THR A 361 16.24 16.70 18.27
N ARG A 362 15.17 15.93 18.49
CA ARG A 362 14.75 15.50 19.84
C ARG A 362 15.63 14.39 20.42
N ILE A 363 16.27 13.55 19.59
CA ILE A 363 17.21 12.54 20.08
C ILE A 363 18.50 13.22 20.60
N ALA A 364 18.92 14.32 19.98
CA ALA A 364 20.06 15.11 20.45
C ALA A 364 19.81 15.76 21.84
N ASP A 365 18.57 16.18 22.12
CA ASP A 365 18.21 16.87 23.38
C ASP A 365 17.99 15.93 24.60
N VAL A 366 18.03 14.61 24.44
CA VAL A 366 17.77 13.64 25.54
C VAL A 366 19.06 13.08 26.18
N THR A 367 20.25 13.56 25.78
CA THR A 367 21.53 13.10 26.37
C THR A 367 22.02 13.87 27.60
N GLU A 368 21.19 14.69 28.25
CA GLU A 368 21.50 15.26 29.57
C GLU A 368 20.33 15.08 30.56
N GLY A 369 20.41 14.05 31.41
CA GLY A 369 19.61 13.97 32.63
C GLY A 369 19.17 12.57 33.06
N SER A 370 20.03 11.85 33.79
CA SER A 370 19.60 10.90 34.85
C SER A 370 19.59 11.66 36.19
N PRO A 371 18.88 11.27 37.27
CA PRO A 371 18.48 9.91 37.72
C PRO A 371 16.97 9.87 38.14
N GLU A 372 16.33 8.89 38.80
CA GLU A 372 16.70 7.75 39.64
C GLU A 372 15.44 6.85 39.78
N LEU A 373 15.64 5.56 40.04
CA LEU A 373 14.61 4.53 40.24
C LEU A 373 13.85 4.71 41.56
N ASP A 374 12.56 4.37 41.58
CA ASP A 374 11.99 3.71 42.76
C ASP A 374 10.85 2.74 42.44
N SER A 375 10.98 1.56 43.02
CA SER A 375 10.10 0.39 42.91
C SER A 375 8.89 0.51 43.83
N GLN A 376 7.72 0.01 43.42
CA GLN A 376 6.85 -0.73 44.34
C GLN A 376 5.78 -1.60 43.64
N SER A 377 5.79 -2.86 44.05
CA SER A 377 4.90 -3.98 43.76
C SER A 377 3.50 -3.82 44.37
N GLY A 378 2.48 -4.44 43.75
CA GLY A 378 1.16 -4.64 44.37
C GLY A 378 0.23 -5.55 43.58
N SER A 379 0.19 -6.82 43.98
CA SER A 379 -0.71 -7.90 43.53
C SER A 379 -2.15 -7.73 44.06
N ALA A 380 -3.17 -8.14 43.28
CA ALA A 380 -4.09 -9.25 43.61
C ALA A 380 -5.47 -9.19 42.89
N CYS A 381 -5.76 -10.29 42.18
CA CYS A 381 -6.99 -11.08 42.07
C CYS A 381 -8.39 -10.50 42.37
N GLY A 382 -9.37 -10.90 41.53
CA GLY A 382 -10.61 -11.50 42.06
C GLY A 382 -11.93 -11.35 41.28
N ASN A 383 -12.23 -12.34 40.44
CA ASN A 383 -13.54 -12.99 40.19
C ASN A 383 -14.84 -12.20 39.88
N GLY A 384 -15.38 -12.52 38.70
CA GLY A 384 -16.65 -13.25 38.55
C GLY A 384 -17.97 -12.45 38.51
N MET A 385 -18.75 -12.59 37.44
CA MET A 385 -19.97 -13.44 37.40
C MET A 385 -20.82 -13.16 36.14
N THR A 386 -21.34 -14.25 35.60
CA THR A 386 -22.24 -14.45 34.45
C THR A 386 -23.63 -13.79 34.57
N ARG A 387 -24.24 -13.44 33.42
CA ARG A 387 -25.65 -13.80 33.11
C ARG A 387 -26.00 -13.70 31.62
N ARG A 388 -26.66 -14.75 31.14
CA ARG A 388 -27.32 -14.91 29.82
C ARG A 388 -28.69 -14.23 29.81
N HIS A 389 -29.17 -13.80 28.64
CA HIS A 389 -30.53 -14.06 28.17
C HIS A 389 -30.62 -13.96 26.64
N ALA A 390 -31.58 -14.69 26.07
CA ALA A 390 -31.71 -15.08 24.67
C ALA A 390 -33.02 -14.57 24.04
N GLY A 391 -33.08 -14.59 22.71
CA GLY A 391 -34.30 -14.60 21.87
C GLY A 391 -34.68 -13.25 21.24
N ALA A 392 -35.22 -13.12 20.02
CA ALA A 392 -35.54 -14.07 18.95
C ALA A 392 -35.85 -13.30 17.64
N ARG A 393 -35.57 -13.94 16.50
CA ARG A 393 -36.19 -13.89 15.15
C ARG A 393 -36.99 -12.66 14.67
N GLY A 394 -36.66 -12.21 13.46
CA GLY A 394 -37.58 -11.54 12.52
C GLY A 394 -36.99 -11.46 11.10
N LYS A 395 -37.55 -12.25 10.17
CA LYS A 395 -37.25 -12.24 8.72
C LYS A 395 -37.91 -11.02 8.05
N LEU A 396 -37.27 -10.43 7.03
CA LEU A 396 -37.95 -9.77 5.92
C LEU A 396 -37.06 -9.77 4.67
N ASN A 397 -37.53 -10.47 3.65
CA ASN A 397 -37.07 -10.42 2.26
C ASN A 397 -37.37 -9.03 1.68
N GLN A 398 -36.45 -8.47 0.90
CA GLN A 398 -36.81 -7.71 -0.29
C GLN A 398 -35.67 -7.78 -1.32
N SER A 399 -36.01 -8.39 -2.45
CA SER A 399 -35.21 -8.45 -3.67
C SER A 399 -35.30 -7.14 -4.43
N ALA A 400 -34.16 -6.53 -4.75
CA ALA A 400 -34.07 -5.48 -5.76
C ALA A 400 -32.95 -5.86 -6.74
N ARG A 401 -33.34 -6.17 -7.98
CA ARG A 401 -32.44 -6.33 -9.13
C ARG A 401 -31.88 -4.96 -9.50
N CYS A 402 -30.56 -4.80 -9.56
CA CYS A 402 -29.90 -3.72 -10.27
C CYS A 402 -29.06 -4.32 -11.40
N GLY A 403 -29.29 -3.86 -12.63
CA GLY A 403 -28.50 -4.20 -13.81
C GLY A 403 -27.12 -3.50 -13.78
N PRO A 404 -26.23 -3.86 -14.72
CA PRO A 404 -24.81 -3.52 -14.65
C PRO A 404 -24.60 -2.01 -14.87
N ARG A 405 -23.91 -1.37 -13.92
CA ARG A 405 -23.31 -0.05 -14.09
C ARG A 405 -21.90 -0.26 -14.64
N ALA A 406 -21.56 0.49 -15.69
CA ALA A 406 -20.20 0.59 -16.21
C ALA A 406 -19.22 1.03 -15.11
N PRO A 407 -17.98 0.49 -15.08
CA PRO A 407 -16.99 0.93 -14.12
C PRO A 407 -16.49 2.32 -14.53
N GLY A 408 -16.66 3.31 -13.65
CA GLY A 408 -15.93 4.56 -13.70
C GLY A 408 -14.50 4.38 -13.17
N PRO A 409 -13.59 5.32 -13.40
CA PRO A 409 -12.18 5.19 -13.02
C PRO A 409 -12.05 5.08 -11.49
N SER A 410 -11.45 4.00 -11.00
CA SER A 410 -11.17 3.82 -9.57
C SER A 410 -9.94 4.62 -9.17
N LEU A 411 -10.13 5.59 -8.29
CA LEU A 411 -9.11 6.45 -7.66
C LEU A 411 -8.31 5.74 -6.54
N LEU A 412 -8.20 4.42 -6.57
CA LEU A 412 -7.31 3.66 -5.68
C LEU A 412 -5.98 3.50 -6.42
N GLY A 413 -5.14 4.52 -6.34
CA GLY A 413 -3.77 4.49 -6.86
C GLY A 413 -2.90 3.61 -5.98
N VAL A 414 -3.03 2.30 -6.14
CA VAL A 414 -2.13 1.30 -5.56
C VAL A 414 -1.52 0.52 -6.71
N GLN A 415 -0.20 0.53 -6.76
CA GLN A 415 0.60 0.26 -7.94
C GLN A 415 0.74 -1.27 -8.14
N SER A 416 0.07 -1.80 -9.17
CA SER A 416 0.11 -3.19 -9.62
C SER A 416 1.52 -3.60 -10.12
N LEU A 417 1.76 -4.85 -10.58
CA LEU A 417 2.95 -5.25 -11.34
C LEU A 417 3.30 -4.19 -12.38
N LEU A 418 4.21 -3.30 -12.01
CA LEU A 418 4.71 -2.26 -12.86
C LEU A 418 6.13 -2.65 -13.14
N SER A 419 6.43 -2.73 -14.42
CA SER A 419 7.78 -2.95 -14.88
C SER A 419 8.24 -1.70 -15.58
N VAL A 420 9.50 -1.35 -15.33
CA VAL A 420 10.23 -0.48 -16.22
C VAL A 420 10.60 -1.34 -17.44
N ALA A 421 9.99 -1.06 -18.59
CA ALA A 421 10.38 -1.67 -19.85
C ALA A 421 11.41 -0.74 -20.51
N ASN A 422 12.54 -1.32 -20.91
CA ASN A 422 13.43 -0.77 -21.94
C ASN A 422 13.05 -1.42 -23.26
#